data_AF-A0A7C9DI70-F1
#
_entry.id   AF-A0A7C9DI70-F1
#
_cell.length_a   1.000
_cell.length_b   1.000
_cell.length_c   1.000
_cell.angle_alpha   90.00
_cell.angle_beta   90.00
_cell.angle_gamma   90.00
#
_symmetry.space_group_name_H-M   'P 1'
#
loop_
_entity.id
_entity.type
_entity.pdbx_description
1 polymer ?
#
loop_
_entity_poly.entity_id
_entity_poly.type
_entity_poly.pdbx_seq_one_letter_code
_entity_poly.pdbx_strand_id
1 'polypeptide(L)'
;NKEIEEWLHRSLVGTVEEPRDLASLSSALICDFDPNVKLSALSSLKFLLIFPSMERMEEALMQPETLYHWFSEIKRWGVEEFCDSRRVWLNIVGVPPQGWLWENFKRIAELWG
;
A
#
# COMPACT_ATOMS: atom_id res chain seq x y z
N ASN A 1 -2.36 16.52 4.09
CA ASN A 1 -0.97 17.04 4.23
C ASN A 1 -0.43 17.08 2.81
N LYS A 2 -0.30 18.26 2.21
CA LYS A 2 -0.22 18.43 0.74
C LYS A 2 0.91 17.63 0.07
N GLU A 3 2.03 17.44 0.76
CA GLU A 3 3.15 16.64 0.25
C GLU A 3 2.87 15.13 0.26
N ILE A 4 2.08 14.64 1.23
CA ILE A 4 1.69 13.24 1.31
C ILE A 4 0.69 12.89 0.19
N GLU A 5 -0.11 13.86 -0.27
CA GLU A 5 -1.11 13.64 -1.32
C GLU A 5 -0.47 13.49 -2.71
N GLU A 6 0.59 14.26 -3.03
CA GLU A 6 1.13 14.29 -4.39
C GLU A 6 1.67 12.93 -4.86
N TRP A 7 2.44 12.25 -4.01
CA TRP A 7 3.01 10.95 -4.39
C TRP A 7 1.95 9.86 -4.49
N LEU A 8 0.85 9.96 -3.73
CA LEU A 8 -0.29 9.05 -3.82
C LEU A 8 -1.02 9.18 -5.16
N HIS A 9 -1.11 10.39 -5.73
CA HIS A 9 -1.74 10.61 -7.04
C HIS A 9 -0.97 10.02 -8.22
N ARG A 10 0.32 9.73 -8.04
CA ARG A 10 1.18 9.03 -9.01
C ARG A 10 1.47 7.59 -8.58
N SER A 11 0.56 6.98 -7.83
CA SER A 11 0.71 5.63 -7.32
C SER A 11 -0.39 4.67 -7.79
N LEU A 12 0.02 3.43 -8.04
CA LEU A 12 -0.87 2.30 -8.31
C LEU A 12 -0.79 1.29 -7.16
N VAL A 13 -1.86 0.53 -6.99
CA VAL A 13 -1.96 -0.60 -6.08
C VAL A 13 -1.97 -1.87 -6.91
N GLY A 14 -0.99 -2.71 -6.67
CA GLY A 14 -0.90 -4.05 -7.24
C GLY A 14 -1.25 -5.12 -6.20
N THR A 15 -2.16 -6.02 -6.56
CA THR A 15 -2.49 -7.21 -5.78
C THR A 15 -1.78 -8.43 -6.38
N VAL A 16 -1.25 -9.32 -5.55
CA VAL A 16 -0.66 -10.61 -5.97
C VAL A 16 -1.52 -11.77 -5.45
N GLU A 17 -1.52 -12.90 -6.14
CA GLU A 17 -2.30 -14.09 -5.73
C GLU A 17 -1.69 -14.82 -4.53
N GLU A 18 -0.36 -14.82 -4.44
CA GLU A 18 0.38 -15.51 -3.38
C GLU A 18 1.29 -14.53 -2.63
N PRO A 19 1.51 -14.73 -1.31
CA PRO A 19 2.39 -13.89 -0.52
C PRO A 19 3.78 -13.79 -1.14
N ARG A 20 4.24 -12.55 -1.38
CA ARG A 20 5.62 -12.29 -1.81
C ARG A 20 6.31 -11.35 -0.84
N ASP A 21 7.63 -11.51 -0.70
CA ASP A 21 8.43 -10.53 0.03
C ASP A 21 8.75 -9.33 -0.88
N LEU A 22 8.88 -8.16 -0.26
CA LEU A 22 9.10 -6.90 -0.96
C LEU A 22 10.42 -6.90 -1.76
N ALA A 23 11.47 -7.53 -1.23
CA ALA A 23 12.78 -7.49 -1.84
C ALA A 23 12.79 -8.25 -3.18
N SER A 24 12.25 -9.47 -3.18
CA SER A 24 12.15 -10.29 -4.39
C SER A 24 11.31 -9.60 -5.48
N LEU A 25 10.16 -9.05 -5.11
CA LEU A 25 9.27 -8.38 -6.06
C LEU A 25 9.88 -7.06 -6.59
N SER A 26 10.53 -6.29 -5.71
CA SER A 26 11.24 -5.07 -6.10
C SER A 26 12.37 -5.35 -7.08
N SER A 27 13.19 -6.37 -6.82
CA SER A 27 14.28 -6.76 -7.72
C SER A 27 13.76 -7.17 -9.10
N ALA A 28 12.66 -7.93 -9.18
CA ALA A 28 12.06 -8.31 -10.46
C ALA A 28 11.55 -7.09 -11.24
N LEU A 29 10.81 -6.18 -10.59
CA LEU A 29 10.29 -4.96 -11.22
C LEU A 29 11.39 -4.00 -11.70
N ILE A 30 12.48 -3.88 -10.94
CA ILE A 30 13.63 -3.04 -11.34
C ILE A 30 14.30 -3.60 -12.61
N CYS A 31 14.40 -4.92 -12.74
CA CYS A 31 15.02 -5.55 -13.90
C CYS A 31 14.14 -5.51 -15.15
N ASP A 32 12.83 -5.75 -15.00
CA ASP A 32 11.95 -6.07 -16.13
C ASP A 32 10.96 -4.95 -16.49
N PHE A 33 10.81 -3.91 -15.66
CA PHE A 33 9.80 -2.86 -15.86
C PHE A 33 10.39 -1.43 -15.88
N ASP A 34 10.63 -0.82 -14.72
CA ASP A 34 11.19 0.53 -14.62
C ASP A 34 11.94 0.69 -13.29
N PRO A 35 13.26 0.96 -13.32
CA PRO A 35 14.07 1.12 -12.11
C PRO A 35 13.71 2.34 -11.27
N ASN A 36 12.92 3.29 -11.80
CA ASN A 36 12.51 4.50 -11.09
C ASN A 36 11.21 4.33 -10.32
N VAL A 37 10.52 3.19 -10.48
CA VAL A 37 9.33 2.88 -9.70
C VAL A 37 9.74 2.40 -8.32
N LYS A 38 9.25 3.08 -7.29
CA LYS A 38 9.47 2.64 -5.90
C LYS A 38 8.34 1.71 -5.51
N LEU A 39 8.69 0.62 -4.83
CA LEU A 39 7.73 -0.35 -4.32
C LEU A 39 7.64 -0.24 -2.80
N SER A 40 6.42 -0.22 -2.26
CA SER A 40 6.15 -0.26 -0.83
C SER A 40 5.14 -1.35 -0.51
N ALA A 41 5.40 -2.19 0.50
CA ALA A 41 4.47 -3.23 0.91
C ALA A 41 3.33 -2.62 1.75
N LEU A 42 2.09 -2.78 1.29
CA LEU A 42 0.90 -2.48 2.10
C LEU A 42 0.50 -3.69 2.96
N SER A 43 0.77 -4.88 2.45
CA SER A 43 0.67 -6.18 3.13
C SER A 43 1.54 -7.22 2.40
N SER A 44 1.38 -8.49 2.72
CA SER A 44 2.00 -9.59 1.96
C SER A 44 1.36 -9.83 0.57
N LEU A 45 0.16 -9.30 0.33
CA LEU A 45 -0.60 -9.50 -0.92
C LEU A 45 -0.83 -8.21 -1.71
N LYS A 46 -0.52 -7.05 -1.12
CA LYS A 46 -0.75 -5.75 -1.74
C LYS A 46 0.49 -4.88 -1.67
N PHE A 47 0.82 -4.27 -2.80
CA PHE A 47 1.97 -3.40 -2.96
C PHE A 47 1.56 -2.08 -3.58
N LEU A 48 2.22 -1.02 -3.17
CA LEU A 48 2.07 0.32 -3.70
C LEU A 48 3.25 0.59 -4.64
N LEU A 49 2.94 0.85 -5.90
CA LEU A 49 3.89 1.24 -6.94
C LEU A 49 3.86 2.74 -7.07
N ILE A 50 4.95 3.41 -6.71
CA ILE A 50 5.07 4.87 -6.70
C ILE A 50 5.93 5.27 -7.90
N PHE A 51 5.30 5.89 -8.89
CA PHE A 51 5.94 6.29 -10.14
C PHE A 51 6.64 7.63 -9.99
N PRO A 52 7.71 7.92 -10.75
CA PRO A 52 8.42 9.20 -10.67
C PRO A 52 7.52 10.38 -11.05
N SER A 53 6.60 10.21 -12.00
CA SER A 53 5.61 11.20 -12.44
C SER A 53 4.24 10.58 -12.72
N MET A 54 3.20 11.42 -12.80
CA MET A 54 1.85 10.98 -13.18
C MET A 54 1.80 10.47 -14.62
N GLU A 55 2.56 11.08 -15.55
CA GLU A 55 2.66 10.62 -16.94
C GLU A 55 3.16 9.17 -17.03
N ARG A 56 4.22 8.83 -16.29
CA ARG A 56 4.75 7.46 -16.24
C ARG A 56 3.76 6.45 -15.67
N MET A 57 2.99 6.86 -14.66
CA MET A 57 1.92 6.03 -14.10
C MET A 57 0.81 5.78 -15.12
N GLU A 58 0.41 6.81 -15.87
CA GLU A 58 -0.61 6.68 -16.92
C GLU A 58 -0.11 5.81 -18.09
N GLU A 59 1.15 5.95 -18.51
CA GLU A 59 1.79 5.07 -19.50
C GLU A 59 1.74 3.60 -19.05
N ALA A 60 2.03 3.34 -17.77
CA ALA A 60 1.97 2.01 -17.18
C ALA A 60 0.54 1.42 -17.17
N LEU A 61 -0.48 2.27 -16.99
CA LEU A 61 -1.89 1.87 -17.09
C LEU A 61 -2.34 1.61 -18.53
N MET A 62 -1.70 2.24 -19.52
CA MET A 62 -1.99 2.01 -20.94
C MET A 62 -1.38 0.70 -21.47
N GLN A 63 -0.39 0.14 -20.79
CA GLN A 63 0.26 -1.13 -21.14
C GLN A 63 0.22 -2.13 -19.97
N PRO A 64 -0.98 -2.45 -19.46
CA PRO A 64 -1.11 -3.17 -18.21
C PRO A 64 -0.64 -4.63 -18.32
N GLU A 65 -0.51 -5.19 -19.53
CA GLU A 65 -0.01 -6.55 -19.77
C GLU A 65 1.38 -6.76 -19.17
N THR A 66 2.22 -5.72 -19.21
CA THR A 66 3.55 -5.78 -18.59
C THR A 66 3.41 -6.01 -17.10
N LEU A 67 2.58 -5.20 -16.43
CA LEU A 67 2.40 -5.28 -15.00
C LEU A 67 1.60 -6.51 -14.54
N TYR A 68 0.68 -7.01 -15.36
CA TYR A 68 -0.09 -8.23 -15.08
C TYR A 68 0.77 -9.50 -15.02
N HIS A 69 2.02 -9.44 -15.48
CA HIS A 69 2.98 -10.52 -15.24
C HIS A 69 3.27 -10.72 -13.75
N TRP A 70 3.19 -9.65 -12.95
CA TRP A 70 3.52 -9.69 -11.52
C TRP A 70 2.30 -9.58 -10.61
N PHE A 71 1.26 -8.91 -11.08
CA PHE A 71 0.07 -8.58 -10.28
C PHE A 71 -1.19 -9.17 -10.92
N SER A 72 -2.08 -9.73 -10.11
CA SER A 72 -3.39 -10.20 -10.57
C SER A 72 -4.40 -9.07 -10.74
N GLU A 73 -4.21 -7.95 -10.03
CA GLU A 73 -5.04 -6.75 -10.12
C GLU A 73 -4.14 -5.52 -10.03
N ILE A 74 -4.39 -4.52 -10.88
CA ILE A 74 -3.79 -3.19 -10.78
C ILE A 74 -4.83 -2.11 -10.90
N LYS A 75 -4.76 -1.13 -10.02
CA LYS A 75 -5.63 0.05 -10.01
C LYS A 75 -4.92 1.27 -9.43
N ARG A 76 -5.48 2.46 -9.69
CA ARG A 76 -4.99 3.69 -9.05
C ARG A 76 -5.19 3.60 -7.54
N TRP A 77 -4.25 4.18 -6.78
CA TRP A 77 -4.45 4.36 -5.34
C TRP A 77 -5.74 5.15 -5.07
N GLY A 78 -6.53 4.68 -4.12
CA GLY A 78 -7.75 5.34 -3.65
C GLY A 78 -7.84 5.29 -2.13
N VAL A 79 -8.55 6.24 -1.53
CA VAL A 79 -8.73 6.32 -0.08
C VAL A 79 -9.49 5.11 0.46
N GLU A 80 -10.33 4.50 -0.38
CA GLU A 80 -11.07 3.27 -0.06
C GLU A 80 -10.22 2.00 -0.20
N GLU A 81 -8.93 2.12 -0.53
CA GLU A 81 -8.05 0.96 -0.60
C GLU A 81 -7.63 0.51 0.80
N PHE A 82 -8.32 -0.51 1.31
CA PHE A 82 -7.92 -1.21 2.54
C PHE A 82 -7.45 -2.64 2.26
N CYS A 83 -6.69 -3.17 3.21
CA CYS A 83 -6.21 -4.54 3.15
C CYS A 83 -6.89 -5.35 4.26
N ASP A 84 -7.87 -6.17 3.90
CA ASP A 84 -8.62 -7.02 4.84
C ASP A 84 -7.74 -7.96 5.66
N SER A 85 -6.59 -8.37 5.12
CA SER A 85 -5.67 -9.27 5.80
C SER A 85 -4.74 -8.56 6.79
N ARG A 86 -4.65 -7.22 6.75
CA ARG A 86 -3.71 -6.46 7.59
C ARG A 86 -4.22 -6.39 9.03
N ARG A 87 -3.84 -7.40 9.82
CA ARG A 87 -4.02 -7.40 11.27
C ARG A 87 -2.92 -6.54 11.90
N VAL A 88 -3.29 -5.37 12.40
CA VAL A 88 -2.41 -4.55 13.24
C VAL A 88 -2.65 -4.87 14.71
N TRP A 89 -1.58 -4.90 15.50
CA TRP A 89 -1.67 -5.05 16.95
C TRP A 89 -1.32 -3.71 17.60
N LEU A 90 -2.26 -3.15 18.35
CA LEU A 90 -2.05 -1.94 19.12
C LEU A 90 -1.73 -2.36 20.57
N ASN A 91 -0.52 -2.03 21.04
CA ASN A 91 -0.13 -2.25 22.42
C ASN A 91 -0.12 -0.93 23.18
N ILE A 92 -1.00 -0.80 24.17
CA ILE A 92 -1.11 0.40 25.01
C ILE A 92 -0.77 0.00 26.45
N VAL A 93 0.23 0.66 27.02
CA VAL A 93 0.73 0.39 28.38
C VAL A 93 0.40 1.57 29.29
N GLY A 94 0.07 1.28 30.56
CA GLY A 94 -0.16 2.31 31.58
C GLY A 94 -1.57 2.91 31.59
N VAL A 95 -2.53 2.31 30.86
CA VAL A 95 -3.94 2.72 30.95
C VAL A 95 -4.51 2.30 32.30
N PRO A 96 -5.04 3.23 33.11
CA PRO A 96 -5.65 2.87 34.38
C PRO A 96 -6.90 2.00 34.16
N PRO A 97 -7.34 1.19 35.14
CA PRO A 97 -8.45 0.25 34.95
C PRO A 97 -9.75 0.92 34.47
N GLN A 98 -10.06 2.13 34.95
CA GLN A 98 -11.21 2.91 34.49
C GLN A 98 -11.11 3.37 33.01
N GLY A 99 -9.91 3.35 32.44
CA GLY A 99 -9.65 3.69 31.04
C GLY A 99 -9.77 2.49 30.10
N TRP A 100 -9.84 1.26 30.62
CA TRP A 100 -9.99 0.01 29.86
C TRP A 100 -11.43 -0.20 29.36
N LEU A 101 -11.97 0.81 28.70
CA LEU A 101 -13.30 0.81 28.11
C LEU A 101 -13.18 0.71 26.60
N TRP A 102 -14.01 -0.12 25.98
CA TRP A 102 -14.01 -0.35 24.54
C TRP A 102 -14.15 0.94 23.74
N GLU A 103 -14.92 1.89 24.26
CA GLU A 103 -15.17 3.21 23.69
C GLU A 103 -13.89 4.04 23.62
N ASN A 104 -13.00 3.92 24.61
CA ASN A 104 -11.72 4.63 24.61
C ASN A 104 -10.78 4.05 23.55
N PHE A 105 -10.73 2.72 23.41
CA PHE A 105 -9.94 2.07 22.36
C PHE A 105 -10.47 2.41 20.96
N LYS A 106 -11.80 2.46 20.77
CA LYS A 106 -12.41 2.94 19.52
C LYS A 106 -11.99 4.36 19.19
N ARG A 107 -12.05 5.29 20.14
CA ARG A 107 -11.60 6.68 19.93
C ARG A 107 -10.13 6.78 19.56
N ILE A 108 -9.27 5.95 20.17
CA ILE A 108 -7.85 5.89 19.80
C ILE A 108 -7.71 5.37 18.37
N ALA A 109 -8.41 4.31 18.00
CA ALA A 109 -8.40 3.78 16.64
C ALA A 109 -8.95 4.81 15.63
N GLU A 110 -10.00 5.57 15.95
CA GLU A 110 -10.54 6.63 15.08
C GLU A 110 -9.55 7.77 14.86
N LEU A 111 -8.67 8.05 15.84
CA LEU A 111 -7.68 9.12 15.74
C LEU A 111 -6.39 8.70 15.04
N TRP A 112 -6.01 7.41 15.15
CA TRP A 112 -4.66 6.94 14.81
C TRP A 112 -4.61 5.69 13.93
N GLY A 113 -5.73 5.02 13.71
CA GLY A 113 -5.86 3.76 12.98
C GLY A 113 -6.35 3.92 11.55
#